data_AF-A0A0C9VDV2-F1
#
_entry.id   AF-A0A0C9VDV2-F1
#
_cell.length_a   1.000
_cell.length_b   1.000
_cell.length_c   1.000
_cell.angle_alpha   90.00
_cell.angle_beta   90.00
_cell.angle_gamma   90.00
#
_symmetry.space_group_name_H-M   'P 1'
#
loop_
_entity.id
_entity.type
_entity.pdbx_description
1 polymer ?
#
loop_
_entity_poly.entity_id
_entity_poly.type
_entity_poly.pdbx_seq_one_letter_code
_entity_poly.pdbx_strand_id
1 'polypeptide(L)'
;MSLGQRLDEIERQKQCFIDFMDAIDIPIYSMTFNSSILPKISPTSLAKFKTASYISIVWVESQTDHSQLTDLWHVLRNMDFSWFKGLDLSFPSLFGNSHEALGHINLDHLTSFSGTTQLLIIIYSFTPSLRAIELTDIAYSYSSLLSFNVMPQVYSLGLPWDTIDIEDVHKAADIWPSIKELYIPFSSVLEDTANPFPRMYATLSYFTHLELLYITSVASGLTTLNHKMSRYLHETSYPRNSVLRTIRFRDSSVAYWNSLESAWDIDMGFHTLGQCCMNWNAGLPRPKWSSLKRLVGKGQISYWEPFYGI
;
A
#
# COMPACT_ATOMS: atom_id res chain seq x y z
N MET A 1 -3.52 -10.89 -29.92
CA MET A 1 -2.51 -9.82 -30.08
C MET A 1 -1.14 -10.47 -29.92
N SER A 2 -0.26 -10.34 -30.90
CA SER A 2 1.10 -10.89 -30.81
C SER A 2 1.96 -10.10 -29.81
N LEU A 3 3.04 -10.69 -29.30
CA LEU A 3 3.97 -10.02 -28.38
C LEU A 3 4.49 -8.69 -28.97
N GLY A 4 4.82 -8.66 -30.27
CA GLY A 4 5.26 -7.44 -30.96
C GLY A 4 4.20 -6.34 -30.98
N GLN A 5 2.94 -6.69 -31.26
CA GLN A 5 1.83 -5.73 -31.20
C GLN A 5 1.60 -5.15 -29.79
N ARG A 6 1.92 -5.92 -28.73
CA ARG A 6 1.84 -5.43 -27.35
C ARG A 6 2.94 -4.42 -27.05
N LEU A 7 4.16 -4.69 -27.51
CA LEU A 7 5.31 -3.80 -27.29
C LEU A 7 5.14 -2.47 -28.04
N ASP A 8 4.68 -2.52 -29.28
CA ASP A 8 4.40 -1.32 -30.08
C ASP A 8 3.32 -0.44 -29.42
N GLU A 9 2.28 -1.05 -28.86
CA GLU A 9 1.22 -0.32 -28.16
C GLU A 9 1.73 0.32 -26.86
N ILE A 10 2.55 -0.39 -26.09
CA ILE A 10 3.18 0.16 -24.87
C ILE A 10 4.05 1.37 -25.22
N GLU A 11 4.86 1.26 -26.28
CA GLU A 11 5.74 2.33 -26.73
C GLU A 11 4.95 3.55 -27.23
N ARG A 12 3.86 3.31 -27.97
CA ARG A 12 2.92 4.37 -28.40
C ARG A 12 2.28 5.08 -27.21
N GLN A 13 1.85 4.34 -26.19
CA GLN A 13 1.27 4.92 -24.97
C GLN A 13 2.29 5.79 -24.21
N LYS A 14 3.55 5.34 -24.12
CA LYS A 14 4.64 6.14 -23.53
C LYS A 14 4.84 7.45 -24.31
N GLN A 15 4.89 7.39 -25.64
CA GLN A 15 5.05 8.59 -26.47
C GLN A 15 3.86 9.54 -26.31
N CYS A 16 2.62 9.03 -26.33
CA CYS A 16 1.44 9.85 -26.10
C CYS A 16 1.46 10.56 -24.74
N PHE A 17 1.96 9.90 -23.69
CA PHE A 17 2.12 10.54 -22.38
C PHE A 17 3.11 11.71 -22.46
N ILE A 18 4.26 11.54 -23.12
CA ILE A 18 5.27 12.60 -23.26
C ILE A 18 4.72 13.75 -24.10
N ASP A 19 4.08 13.45 -25.23
CA ASP A 19 3.49 14.46 -26.10
C ASP A 19 2.41 15.26 -25.34
N PHE A 20 1.59 14.59 -24.54
CA PHE A 20 0.61 15.23 -23.67
C PHE A 20 1.30 16.13 -22.63
N MET A 21 2.32 15.59 -21.96
CA MET A 21 3.10 16.30 -20.96
C MET A 21 3.84 17.49 -21.56
N ASP A 22 4.21 17.49 -22.83
CA ASP A 22 4.83 18.63 -23.50
C ASP A 22 3.79 19.65 -23.97
N ALA A 23 2.64 19.20 -24.47
CA ALA A 23 1.59 20.06 -25.01
C ALA A 23 0.72 20.78 -23.96
N ILE A 24 0.61 20.26 -22.74
CA ILE A 24 -0.31 20.82 -21.74
C ILE A 24 0.24 22.07 -21.05
N ASP A 25 -0.42 23.22 -21.15
CA ASP A 25 0.02 24.46 -20.47
C ASP A 25 -0.45 24.60 -19.02
N ILE A 26 -1.10 23.57 -18.48
CA ILE A 26 -1.68 23.58 -17.13
C ILE A 26 -0.64 23.13 -16.10
N PRO A 27 -0.57 23.78 -14.92
CA PRO A 27 0.28 23.33 -13.81
C PRO A 27 -0.06 21.91 -13.37
N ILE A 28 0.97 21.08 -13.19
CA ILE A 28 0.82 19.71 -12.73
C ILE A 28 1.23 19.66 -11.26
N TYR A 29 0.26 19.45 -10.37
CA TYR A 29 0.52 19.44 -8.92
C TYR A 29 0.99 18.09 -8.39
N SER A 30 0.58 17.00 -9.04
CA SER A 30 0.90 15.62 -8.67
C SER A 30 0.96 14.78 -9.94
N MET A 31 1.90 13.84 -10.01
CA MET A 31 1.97 12.89 -11.10
C MET A 31 2.43 11.52 -10.63
N THR A 32 1.90 10.49 -11.28
CA THR A 32 2.36 9.11 -11.14
C THR A 32 2.70 8.58 -12.52
N PHE A 33 3.88 7.99 -12.67
CA PHE A 33 4.30 7.45 -13.95
C PHE A 33 5.25 6.26 -13.82
N ASN A 34 5.39 5.51 -14.91
CA ASN A 34 6.30 4.39 -14.99
C ASN A 34 7.74 4.85 -15.25
N SER A 35 8.74 4.30 -14.58
CA SER A 35 10.15 4.71 -14.72
C SER A 35 10.70 4.68 -16.15
N SER A 36 10.13 3.88 -17.05
CA SER A 36 10.55 3.82 -18.46
C SER A 36 10.32 5.11 -19.26
N ILE A 37 9.61 6.11 -18.70
CA ILE A 37 9.53 7.44 -19.33
C ILE A 37 10.73 8.34 -18.98
N LEU A 38 11.47 8.04 -17.91
CA LEU A 38 12.59 8.87 -17.44
C LEU A 38 13.61 9.24 -18.55
N PRO A 39 14.02 8.33 -19.45
CA PRO A 39 15.00 8.65 -20.50
C PRO A 39 14.46 9.60 -21.56
N LYS A 40 13.14 9.75 -21.65
CA LYS A 40 12.46 10.50 -22.71
C LYS A 40 11.87 11.82 -22.22
N ILE A 41 12.12 12.19 -20.96
CA ILE A 41 11.67 13.46 -20.41
C ILE A 41 12.38 14.59 -21.17
N SER A 42 11.61 15.36 -21.94
CA SER A 42 12.11 16.55 -22.62
C SER A 42 12.38 17.68 -21.60
N PRO A 43 13.16 18.71 -21.97
CA PRO A 43 13.33 19.89 -21.12
C PRO A 43 12.00 20.58 -20.76
N THR A 44 11.01 20.53 -21.65
CA THR A 44 9.66 21.10 -21.44
C THR A 44 8.91 20.31 -20.36
N SER A 45 8.88 18.98 -20.49
CA SER A 45 8.33 18.10 -19.45
C SER A 45 9.05 18.27 -18.11
N LEU A 46 10.38 18.35 -18.10
CA LEU A 46 11.16 18.55 -16.88
C LEU A 46 10.81 19.86 -16.18
N ALA A 47 10.55 20.95 -16.92
CA ALA A 47 10.13 22.21 -16.33
C ALA A 47 8.81 22.07 -15.55
N LYS A 48 7.88 21.22 -16.03
CA LYS A 48 6.62 20.92 -15.32
C LYS A 48 6.86 20.11 -14.05
N PHE A 49 7.85 19.20 -14.07
CA PHE A 49 8.22 18.43 -12.89
C PHE A 49 8.69 19.34 -11.76
N LYS A 50 9.45 20.40 -12.06
CA LYS A 50 9.89 21.38 -11.05
C LYS A 50 8.74 22.08 -10.32
N THR A 51 7.56 22.16 -10.95
CA THR A 51 6.37 22.77 -10.35
C THR A 51 5.48 21.76 -9.61
N ALA A 52 5.75 20.47 -9.77
CA ALA A 52 4.98 19.42 -9.12
C ALA A 52 5.28 19.38 -7.63
N SER A 53 4.22 19.32 -6.83
CA SER A 53 4.32 19.18 -5.37
C SER A 53 4.51 17.73 -4.94
N TYR A 54 4.20 16.76 -5.81
CA TYR A 54 4.33 15.34 -5.51
C TYR A 54 4.62 14.56 -6.78
N ILE A 55 5.53 13.58 -6.68
CA ILE A 55 5.89 12.69 -7.79
C ILE A 55 5.92 11.26 -7.27
N SER A 56 5.24 10.35 -7.98
CA SER A 56 5.31 8.92 -7.76
C SER A 56 5.87 8.22 -9.00
N ILE A 57 6.92 7.41 -8.81
CA ILE A 57 7.61 6.71 -9.89
C ILE A 57 7.56 5.21 -9.63
N VAL A 58 7.02 4.47 -10.59
CA VAL A 58 6.78 3.03 -10.48
C VAL A 58 7.64 2.28 -11.48
N TRP A 59 8.51 1.41 -11.00
CA TRP A 59 9.20 0.41 -11.82
C TRP A 59 8.26 -0.78 -12.00
N VAL A 60 8.19 -1.31 -13.22
CA VAL A 60 7.35 -2.48 -13.55
C VAL A 60 8.17 -3.59 -14.19
N GLU A 61 9.37 -3.27 -14.67
CA GLU A 61 10.28 -4.22 -15.29
C GLU A 61 11.00 -5.05 -14.24
N SER A 62 11.23 -6.33 -14.52
CA SER A 62 11.81 -7.30 -13.59
C SER A 62 13.25 -6.99 -13.17
N GLN A 63 13.93 -6.06 -13.87
CA GLN A 63 15.27 -5.60 -13.53
C GLN A 63 15.34 -4.09 -13.77
N THR A 64 15.77 -3.36 -12.75
CA THR A 64 16.15 -1.95 -12.90
C THR A 64 17.61 -1.88 -13.31
N ASP A 65 17.89 -1.25 -14.45
CA ASP A 65 19.26 -1.03 -14.93
C ASP A 65 19.85 0.27 -14.34
N HIS A 66 21.19 0.35 -14.29
CA HIS A 66 21.94 1.52 -13.84
C HIS A 66 21.60 2.79 -14.65
N SER A 67 21.28 2.65 -15.93
CA SER A 67 20.83 3.75 -16.79
C SER A 67 19.57 4.44 -16.24
N GLN A 68 18.56 3.66 -15.83
CA GLN A 68 17.31 4.19 -15.27
C GLN A 68 17.53 4.94 -13.94
N LEU A 69 18.51 4.50 -13.13
CA LEU A 69 18.91 5.24 -11.92
C LEU A 69 19.60 6.56 -12.22
N THR A 70 20.41 6.58 -13.29
CA THR A 70 21.08 7.80 -13.75
C THR A 70 20.05 8.81 -14.23
N ASP A 71 19.04 8.36 -14.98
CA ASP A 71 17.94 9.23 -15.42
C ASP A 71 17.11 9.74 -14.23
N LEU A 72 16.82 8.89 -13.24
CA LEU A 72 16.17 9.31 -12.00
C LEU A 72 16.97 10.41 -11.30
N TRP A 73 18.29 10.21 -11.14
CA TRP A 73 19.17 11.20 -10.54
C TRP A 73 19.15 12.52 -11.31
N HIS A 74 19.20 12.47 -12.65
CA HIS A 74 19.11 13.66 -13.49
C HIS A 74 17.80 14.42 -13.28
N VAL A 75 16.66 13.73 -13.20
CA VAL A 75 15.37 14.36 -12.93
C VAL A 75 15.36 14.99 -11.54
N LEU A 76 15.68 14.22 -10.50
CA LEU A 76 15.60 14.68 -9.11
C LEU A 76 16.56 15.84 -8.81
N ARG A 77 17.77 15.82 -9.38
CA ARG A 77 18.73 16.93 -9.22
C ARG A 77 18.22 18.26 -9.79
N ASN A 78 17.30 18.22 -10.75
CA ASN A 78 16.76 19.40 -11.40
C ASN A 78 15.46 19.91 -10.74
N MET A 79 14.94 19.20 -9.74
CA MET A 79 13.72 19.58 -9.03
C MET A 79 13.93 20.77 -8.09
N ASP A 80 12.90 21.59 -7.93
CA ASP A 80 12.85 22.59 -6.85
C ASP A 80 12.13 21.98 -5.65
N PHE A 81 12.93 21.64 -4.63
CA PHE A 81 12.43 21.00 -3.43
C PHE A 81 11.80 21.97 -2.41
N SER A 82 11.84 23.28 -2.65
CA SER A 82 11.34 24.28 -1.67
C SER A 82 9.83 24.20 -1.42
N TRP A 83 9.04 23.65 -2.36
CA TRP A 83 7.59 23.45 -2.25
C TRP A 83 7.18 21.99 -2.39
N PHE A 84 8.16 21.09 -2.45
CA PHE A 84 7.96 19.68 -2.76
C PHE A 84 7.48 18.92 -1.52
N LYS A 85 6.30 18.32 -1.62
CA LYS A 85 5.62 17.63 -0.52
C LYS A 85 6.02 16.18 -0.36
N GLY A 86 6.40 15.50 -1.45
CA GLY A 86 6.77 14.09 -1.35
C GLY A 86 7.16 13.42 -2.66
N LEU A 87 8.12 12.51 -2.54
CA LEU A 87 8.54 11.59 -3.59
C LEU A 87 8.17 10.17 -3.17
N ASP A 88 7.54 9.44 -4.07
CA ASP A 88 7.19 8.05 -3.85
C ASP A 88 7.92 7.19 -4.90
N LEU A 89 8.69 6.21 -4.44
CA LEU A 89 9.42 5.29 -5.31
C LEU A 89 8.96 3.86 -5.09
N SER A 90 8.59 3.17 -6.17
CA SER A 90 8.14 1.78 -6.14
C SER A 90 9.02 0.89 -7.03
N PHE A 91 9.70 -0.07 -6.40
CA PHE A 91 10.61 -1.04 -6.99
C PHE A 91 10.14 -2.48 -6.70
N PRO A 92 9.12 -2.97 -7.41
CA PRO A 92 8.47 -4.23 -7.07
C PRO A 92 9.36 -5.46 -7.27
N SER A 93 10.39 -5.38 -8.12
CA SER A 93 11.32 -6.48 -8.39
C SER A 93 12.72 -6.21 -7.85
N LEU A 94 13.52 -7.28 -7.78
CA LEU A 94 14.92 -7.20 -7.38
C LEU A 94 15.69 -6.21 -8.27
N PHE A 95 16.40 -5.31 -7.61
CA PHE A 95 17.49 -4.59 -8.25
C PHE A 95 18.60 -5.60 -8.59
N GLY A 96 19.22 -5.44 -9.76
CA GLY A 96 20.51 -6.09 -10.03
C GLY A 96 21.62 -5.49 -9.15
N ASN A 97 22.88 -5.77 -9.49
CA ASN A 97 24.07 -5.31 -8.75
C ASN A 97 24.26 -3.77 -8.66
N SER A 98 23.26 -2.96 -9.01
CA SER A 98 23.32 -1.50 -9.12
C SER A 98 22.79 -0.76 -7.89
N HIS A 99 22.57 -1.43 -6.77
CA HIS A 99 22.03 -0.81 -5.55
C HIS A 99 22.89 0.33 -4.99
N GLU A 100 24.22 0.27 -5.19
CA GLU A 100 25.15 1.29 -4.71
C GLU A 100 24.84 2.68 -5.30
N ALA A 101 24.31 2.74 -6.52
CA ALA A 101 23.98 3.99 -7.18
C ALA A 101 22.82 4.74 -6.50
N LEU A 102 21.93 4.04 -5.77
CA LEU A 102 20.88 4.68 -4.97
C LEU A 102 21.46 5.52 -3.83
N GLY A 103 22.61 5.15 -3.28
CA GLY A 103 23.31 5.92 -2.25
C GLY A 103 23.79 7.30 -2.71
N HIS A 104 23.82 7.54 -4.02
CA HIS A 104 24.22 8.82 -4.61
C HIS A 104 23.03 9.72 -5.00
N ILE A 105 21.79 9.23 -4.82
CA ILE A 105 20.58 9.98 -5.09
C ILE A 105 20.14 10.69 -3.81
N ASN A 106 19.84 11.99 -3.91
CA ASN A 106 19.24 12.72 -2.79
C ASN A 106 17.80 12.22 -2.60
N LEU A 107 17.57 11.45 -1.54
CA LEU A 107 16.27 10.92 -1.14
C LEU A 107 15.71 11.60 0.12
N ASP A 108 16.19 12.81 0.46
CA ASP A 108 15.71 13.58 1.62
C ASP A 108 14.20 13.83 1.58
N HIS A 109 13.61 13.87 0.39
CA HIS A 109 12.19 14.09 0.14
C HIS A 109 11.40 12.81 -0.14
N LEU A 110 12.02 11.63 -0.02
CA LEU A 110 11.32 10.36 -0.15
C LEU A 110 10.31 10.21 0.99
N THR A 111 9.03 10.15 0.65
CA THR A 111 7.91 10.03 1.60
C THR A 111 7.32 8.63 1.64
N SER A 112 7.30 7.94 0.50
CA SER A 112 6.87 6.54 0.41
C SER A 112 7.89 5.69 -0.36
N PHE A 113 8.09 4.49 0.14
CA PHE A 113 8.94 3.48 -0.49
C PHE A 113 8.14 2.19 -0.65
N SER A 114 8.13 1.63 -1.85
CA SER A 114 7.68 0.26 -2.11
C SER A 114 8.84 -0.52 -2.72
N GLY A 115 9.19 -1.69 -2.20
CA GLY A 115 10.24 -2.53 -2.76
C GLY A 115 10.82 -3.54 -1.79
N THR A 116 12.00 -4.07 -2.07
CA THR A 116 12.58 -5.14 -1.23
C THR A 116 13.19 -4.60 0.05
N THR A 117 13.19 -5.43 1.09
CA THR A 117 13.84 -5.17 2.37
C THR A 117 15.32 -4.79 2.21
N GLN A 118 16.06 -5.51 1.36
CA GLN A 118 17.47 -5.24 1.12
C GLN A 118 17.69 -3.82 0.59
N LEU A 119 16.81 -3.35 -0.29
CA LEU A 119 16.88 -2.00 -0.83
C LEU A 119 16.59 -0.96 0.24
N LEU A 120 15.60 -1.22 1.10
CA LEU A 120 15.30 -0.38 2.24
C LEU A 120 16.49 -0.26 3.20
N ILE A 121 17.22 -1.36 3.48
CA ILE A 121 18.44 -1.34 4.31
C ILE A 121 19.50 -0.40 3.74
N ILE A 122 19.60 -0.31 2.41
CA ILE A 122 20.56 0.56 1.75
C ILE A 122 20.14 2.02 1.93
N ILE A 123 18.85 2.34 1.79
CA ILE A 123 18.39 3.74 1.70
C ILE A 123 17.88 4.35 3.01
N TYR A 124 17.53 3.56 4.03
CA TYR A 124 16.82 4.08 5.21
C TYR A 124 17.61 5.17 5.94
N SER A 125 18.94 5.08 5.95
CA SER A 125 19.81 6.01 6.66
C SER A 125 19.85 7.42 6.04
N PHE A 126 19.42 7.58 4.79
CA PHE A 126 19.37 8.85 4.07
C PHE A 126 17.97 9.19 3.53
N THR A 127 16.94 8.71 4.22
CA THR A 127 15.53 8.98 3.90
C THR A 127 14.77 9.54 5.12
N PRO A 128 15.18 10.70 5.67
CA PRO A 128 14.59 11.27 6.90
C PRO A 128 13.10 11.61 6.77
N SER A 129 12.63 11.88 5.56
CA SER A 129 11.22 12.18 5.29
C SER A 129 10.36 10.94 5.04
N LEU A 130 10.92 9.73 5.11
CA LEU A 130 10.16 8.51 4.85
C LEU A 130 9.04 8.35 5.88
N ARG A 131 7.83 8.06 5.41
CA ARG A 131 6.62 7.93 6.25
C ARG A 131 5.82 6.66 5.96
N ALA A 132 5.91 6.16 4.73
CA ALA A 132 5.23 4.96 4.28
C ALA A 132 6.23 3.97 3.68
N ILE A 133 6.08 2.69 4.03
CA ILE A 133 6.91 1.59 3.53
C ILE A 133 5.99 0.47 3.08
N GLU A 134 6.25 -0.12 1.92
CA GLU A 134 5.63 -1.36 1.45
C GLU A 134 6.74 -2.32 1.03
N LEU A 135 6.85 -3.46 1.71
CA LEU A 135 7.83 -4.48 1.39
C LEU A 135 7.25 -5.50 0.40
N THR A 136 8.02 -5.89 -0.61
CA THR A 136 7.55 -6.76 -1.70
C THR A 136 8.18 -8.16 -1.70
N ASP A 137 9.21 -8.40 -0.89
CA ASP A 137 9.94 -9.66 -0.85
C ASP A 137 9.35 -10.68 0.13
N ILE A 138 8.95 -11.85 -0.40
CA ILE A 138 8.34 -12.98 0.35
C ILE A 138 9.41 -13.74 1.18
N ALA A 139 10.67 -13.75 0.72
CA ALA A 139 11.76 -14.53 1.32
C ALA A 139 12.49 -13.71 2.40
N TYR A 140 11.81 -13.46 3.51
CA TYR A 140 12.37 -12.72 4.62
C TYR A 140 13.29 -13.61 5.47
N SER A 141 14.55 -13.20 5.68
CA SER A 141 15.36 -13.70 6.80
C SER A 141 15.42 -12.63 7.88
N TYR A 142 14.93 -12.95 9.07
CA TYR A 142 14.87 -12.09 10.26
C TYR A 142 16.17 -11.38 10.62
N SER A 143 17.31 -11.93 10.22
CA SER A 143 18.63 -11.32 10.38
C SER A 143 18.73 -9.93 9.72
N SER A 144 17.98 -9.70 8.63
CA SER A 144 18.04 -8.44 7.88
C SER A 144 17.35 -7.29 8.63
N LEU A 145 16.30 -7.56 9.42
CA LEU A 145 15.63 -6.52 10.24
C LEU A 145 16.57 -5.96 11.31
N LEU A 146 17.48 -6.77 11.84
CA LEU A 146 18.40 -6.37 12.92
C LEU A 146 19.35 -5.23 12.52
N SER A 147 19.45 -4.94 11.22
CA SER A 147 20.30 -3.86 10.70
C SER A 147 19.62 -2.48 10.73
N PHE A 148 18.32 -2.40 11.00
CA PHE A 148 17.59 -1.15 11.05
C PHE A 148 17.72 -0.45 12.40
N ASN A 149 17.87 0.88 12.34
CA ASN A 149 17.56 1.73 13.49
C ASN A 149 16.04 1.91 13.59
N VAL A 150 15.57 2.27 14.79
CA VAL A 150 14.16 2.60 15.01
C VAL A 150 13.76 3.79 14.12
N MET A 151 12.65 3.65 13.40
CA MET A 151 12.09 4.63 12.46
C MET A 151 10.72 5.12 12.95
N PRO A 152 10.68 5.95 14.01
CA PRO A 152 9.41 6.38 14.63
C PRO A 152 8.57 7.30 13.74
N GLN A 153 9.14 7.80 12.65
CA GLN A 153 8.47 8.66 11.68
C GLN A 153 7.55 7.88 10.72
N VAL A 154 7.76 6.57 10.57
CA VAL A 154 6.97 5.72 9.68
C VAL A 154 5.64 5.43 10.36
N TYR A 155 4.54 5.73 9.67
CA TYR A 155 3.18 5.50 10.17
C TYR A 155 2.36 4.54 9.29
N SER A 156 2.81 4.27 8.07
CA SER A 156 2.17 3.33 7.14
C SER A 156 3.14 2.22 6.76
N LEU A 157 2.73 0.98 6.93
CA LEU A 157 3.57 -0.19 6.69
C LEU A 157 2.80 -1.28 5.95
N GLY A 158 3.30 -1.70 4.80
CA GLY A 158 2.85 -2.86 4.05
C GLY A 158 3.88 -3.96 4.10
N LEU A 159 3.45 -5.16 4.46
CA LEU A 159 4.34 -6.29 4.70
C LEU A 159 3.83 -7.50 3.92
N PRO A 160 4.70 -8.23 3.19
CA PRO A 160 4.32 -9.37 2.36
C PRO A 160 4.29 -10.65 3.22
N TRP A 161 3.74 -10.58 4.44
CA TRP A 161 3.81 -11.64 5.44
C TRP A 161 2.85 -12.80 5.15
N ASP A 162 3.19 -13.64 4.19
CA ASP A 162 2.46 -14.89 3.97
C ASP A 162 2.69 -15.91 5.11
N THR A 163 3.72 -15.73 5.93
CA THR A 163 4.03 -16.54 7.12
C THR A 163 4.31 -15.63 8.32
N ILE A 164 3.32 -15.40 9.18
CA ILE A 164 3.49 -14.58 10.38
C ILE A 164 4.05 -15.46 11.50
N ASP A 165 5.35 -15.38 11.79
CA ASP A 165 5.82 -15.69 13.14
C ASP A 165 5.51 -14.48 14.03
N ILE A 166 5.00 -14.73 15.24
CA ILE A 166 4.68 -13.69 16.21
C ILE A 166 5.94 -12.90 16.59
N GLU A 167 7.11 -13.56 16.57
CA GLU A 167 8.38 -12.90 16.83
C GLU A 167 8.70 -11.78 15.82
N ASP A 168 8.22 -11.91 14.59
CA ASP A 168 8.51 -10.96 13.51
C ASP A 168 7.69 -9.70 13.64
N VAL A 169 6.44 -9.88 14.04
CA VAL A 169 5.52 -8.78 14.28
C VAL A 169 6.00 -7.94 15.44
N HIS A 170 6.49 -8.58 16.50
CA HIS A 170 7.09 -7.89 17.64
C HIS A 170 8.30 -7.06 17.20
N LYS A 171 9.25 -7.64 16.46
CA LYS A 171 10.44 -6.91 15.99
C LYS A 171 10.10 -5.79 14.99
N ALA A 172 9.13 -6.02 14.12
CA ALA A 172 8.65 -4.98 13.21
C ALA A 172 8.02 -3.82 13.99
N ALA A 173 7.29 -4.09 15.08
CA ALA A 173 6.77 -3.06 15.96
C ALA A 173 7.89 -2.31 16.72
N ASP A 174 9.00 -2.98 17.06
CA ASP A 174 10.17 -2.31 17.67
C ASP A 174 10.86 -1.35 16.69
N ILE A 175 10.98 -1.74 15.42
CA ILE A 175 11.58 -0.89 14.36
C ILE A 175 10.64 0.24 13.96
N TRP A 176 9.34 -0.04 13.81
CA TRP A 176 8.32 0.90 13.41
C TRP A 176 7.24 1.06 14.50
N PRO A 177 7.54 1.79 15.60
CA PRO A 177 6.64 1.86 16.77
C PRO A 177 5.39 2.74 16.56
N SER A 178 5.39 3.59 15.52
CA SER A 178 4.34 4.61 15.28
C SER A 178 3.34 4.19 14.21
N ILE A 179 3.29 2.91 13.84
CA ILE A 179 2.38 2.43 12.79
C ILE A 179 0.93 2.69 13.16
N LYS A 180 0.24 3.39 12.25
CA LYS A 180 -1.20 3.67 12.27
C LYS A 180 -1.94 2.92 11.18
N GLU A 181 -1.28 2.69 10.05
CA GLU A 181 -1.83 1.99 8.90
C GLU A 181 -0.98 0.76 8.60
N LEU A 182 -1.59 -0.42 8.60
CA LEU A 182 -0.90 -1.68 8.35
C LEU A 182 -1.58 -2.44 7.22
N TYR A 183 -0.80 -2.85 6.22
CA TYR A 183 -1.23 -3.67 5.09
C TYR A 183 -0.59 -5.04 5.22
N ILE A 184 -1.42 -6.08 5.36
CA ILE A 184 -0.95 -7.46 5.49
C ILE A 184 -1.75 -8.41 4.60
N PRO A 185 -1.10 -9.41 3.99
CA PRO A 185 -1.82 -10.53 3.41
C PRO A 185 -2.49 -11.33 4.54
N PHE A 186 -3.71 -11.79 4.30
CA PHE A 186 -4.33 -12.78 5.16
C PHE A 186 -3.60 -14.12 4.96
N SER A 187 -2.70 -14.44 5.89
CA SER A 187 -1.90 -15.68 5.85
C SER A 187 -2.73 -16.92 6.19
N SER A 188 -2.37 -18.05 5.56
CA SER A 188 -2.84 -19.40 5.88
C SER A 188 -2.66 -19.80 7.35
N VAL A 189 -1.74 -19.15 8.08
CA VAL A 189 -1.51 -19.36 9.52
C VAL A 189 -2.68 -18.84 10.38
N LEU A 190 -3.44 -17.86 9.89
CA LEU A 190 -4.72 -17.44 10.49
C LEU A 190 -5.90 -18.33 10.02
N GLU A 191 -5.76 -18.98 8.86
CA GLU A 191 -6.79 -19.84 8.26
C GLU A 191 -6.96 -21.18 8.97
N ASP A 192 -5.92 -21.67 9.65
CA ASP A 192 -5.95 -22.94 10.39
C ASP A 192 -6.82 -22.87 11.66
N THR A 193 -7.43 -21.72 11.93
CA THR A 193 -8.40 -21.52 13.01
C THR A 193 -9.80 -21.31 12.45
N ALA A 194 -10.80 -21.89 13.13
CA ALA A 194 -12.19 -21.69 12.73
C ALA A 194 -12.55 -20.20 12.69
N ASN A 195 -12.04 -19.37 13.62
CA ASN A 195 -12.18 -17.91 13.69
C ASN A 195 -10.79 -17.26 13.82
N PRO A 196 -10.36 -16.42 12.85
CA PRO A 196 -9.00 -15.88 12.79
C PRO A 196 -8.76 -14.64 13.66
N PHE A 197 -9.81 -13.91 14.07
CA PHE A 197 -9.66 -12.61 14.73
C PHE A 197 -8.98 -12.62 16.10
N PRO A 198 -9.21 -13.61 16.99
CA PRO A 198 -8.52 -13.63 18.29
C PRO A 198 -7.00 -13.66 18.14
N ARG A 199 -6.49 -14.51 17.23
CA ARG A 199 -5.05 -14.60 16.95
C ARG A 199 -4.54 -13.35 16.27
N MET A 200 -5.28 -12.84 15.29
CA MET A 200 -4.95 -11.58 14.61
C MET A 200 -4.83 -10.41 15.62
N TYR A 201 -5.80 -10.24 16.52
CA TYR A 201 -5.77 -9.19 17.53
C TYR A 201 -4.62 -9.34 18.53
N ALA A 202 -4.31 -10.58 18.95
CA ALA A 202 -3.15 -10.84 19.80
C ALA A 202 -1.85 -10.45 19.09
N THR A 203 -1.68 -10.85 17.84
CA THR A 203 -0.52 -10.52 17.02
C THR A 203 -0.42 -9.01 16.75
N LEU A 204 -1.52 -8.33 16.44
CA LEU A 204 -1.51 -6.89 16.15
C LEU A 204 -1.36 -6.01 17.40
N SER A 205 -1.45 -6.58 18.61
CA SER A 205 -1.36 -5.83 19.86
C SER A 205 0.00 -5.16 20.08
N TYR A 206 1.06 -5.61 19.38
CA TYR A 206 2.37 -4.96 19.41
C TYR A 206 2.34 -3.57 18.73
N PHE A 207 1.44 -3.33 17.78
CA PHE A 207 1.25 -2.02 17.16
C PHE A 207 0.24 -1.19 17.95
N THR A 208 0.72 -0.55 19.02
CA THR A 208 -0.14 0.19 19.97
C THR A 208 -0.90 1.38 19.38
N HIS A 209 -0.44 1.91 18.23
CA HIS A 209 -1.04 3.05 17.54
C HIS A 209 -1.86 2.65 16.30
N LEU A 210 -2.07 1.35 16.07
CA LEU A 210 -2.73 0.87 14.86
C LEU A 210 -4.20 1.31 14.81
N GLU A 211 -4.53 2.20 13.86
CA GLU A 211 -5.88 2.73 13.65
C GLU A 211 -6.60 2.03 12.49
N LEU A 212 -5.84 1.55 11.49
CA LEU A 212 -6.37 1.04 10.24
C LEU A 212 -5.59 -0.20 9.77
N LEU A 213 -6.32 -1.29 9.54
CA LEU A 213 -5.81 -2.55 9.02
C LEU A 213 -6.34 -2.80 7.61
N TYR A 214 -5.46 -3.07 6.65
CA TYR A 214 -5.79 -3.46 5.28
C TYR A 214 -5.42 -4.94 5.06
N ILE A 215 -6.37 -5.72 4.58
CA ILE A 215 -6.21 -7.16 4.30
C ILE A 215 -6.11 -7.35 2.78
N THR A 216 -4.95 -7.83 2.28
CA THR A 216 -4.61 -7.76 0.84
C THR A 216 -4.54 -9.11 0.09
N SER A 217 -4.61 -10.26 0.75
CA SER A 217 -4.28 -11.58 0.14
C SER A 217 -5.21 -12.05 -1.00
N VAL A 218 -4.65 -12.88 -1.88
CA VAL A 218 -5.28 -13.43 -3.09
C VAL A 218 -5.73 -14.89 -2.94
N ALA A 219 -5.26 -15.58 -1.89
CA ALA A 219 -5.32 -17.04 -1.84
C ALA A 219 -6.57 -17.63 -1.16
N SER A 220 -7.41 -16.82 -0.48
CA SER A 220 -8.56 -17.37 0.27
C SER A 220 -9.82 -16.52 0.24
N GLY A 221 -10.98 -17.18 0.37
CA GLY A 221 -12.28 -16.53 0.55
C GLY A 221 -12.46 -15.82 1.90
N LEU A 222 -11.36 -15.60 2.64
CA LEU A 222 -11.28 -14.88 3.91
C LEU A 222 -10.74 -13.45 3.73
N THR A 223 -10.40 -13.06 2.50
CA THR A 223 -9.97 -11.69 2.16
C THR A 223 -11.13 -10.78 1.75
N THR A 224 -12.34 -11.35 1.75
CA THR A 224 -13.62 -10.67 1.52
C THR A 224 -14.45 -10.72 2.79
N LEU A 225 -15.15 -9.63 3.07
CA LEU A 225 -16.09 -9.60 4.18
C LEU A 225 -17.37 -10.32 3.76
N ASN A 226 -17.46 -11.61 4.08
CA ASN A 226 -18.67 -12.40 3.88
C ASN A 226 -19.42 -12.62 5.20
N HIS A 227 -20.60 -13.25 5.16
CA HIS A 227 -21.40 -13.54 6.36
C HIS A 227 -20.62 -14.29 7.45
N LYS A 228 -19.76 -15.25 7.05
CA LYS A 228 -18.94 -16.01 8.00
C LYS A 228 -17.92 -15.09 8.69
N MET A 229 -17.26 -14.23 7.93
CA MET A 229 -16.27 -13.28 8.46
C MET A 229 -16.92 -12.20 9.35
N SER A 230 -18.06 -11.66 8.92
CA SER A 230 -18.88 -10.75 9.73
C SER A 230 -19.26 -11.38 11.07
N ARG A 231 -19.74 -12.63 11.06
CA ARG A 231 -20.08 -13.37 12.27
C ARG A 231 -18.87 -13.51 13.20
N TYR A 232 -17.72 -13.88 12.65
CA TYR A 232 -16.49 -14.01 13.44
C TYR A 232 -15.99 -12.68 14.02
N LEU A 233 -16.11 -11.57 13.28
CA LEU A 233 -15.83 -10.24 13.83
C LEU A 233 -16.73 -9.93 15.02
N HIS A 234 -18.03 -10.24 14.92
CA HIS A 234 -19.00 -9.98 15.99
C HIS A 234 -18.84 -10.90 17.21
N GLU A 235 -18.45 -12.16 17.00
CA GLU A 235 -18.23 -13.13 18.08
C GLU A 235 -16.89 -12.88 18.80
N THR A 236 -15.94 -12.21 18.15
CA THR A 236 -14.62 -11.92 18.72
C THR A 236 -14.67 -10.65 19.56
N SER A 237 -14.26 -10.75 20.82
CA SER A 237 -14.13 -9.58 21.68
C SER A 237 -13.10 -8.61 21.14
N TYR A 238 -13.47 -7.33 21.06
CA TYR A 238 -12.57 -6.27 20.66
C TYR A 238 -11.39 -6.16 21.65
N PRO A 239 -10.13 -6.08 21.16
CA PRO A 239 -8.95 -6.08 22.02
C PRO A 239 -8.93 -4.87 22.96
N ARG A 240 -8.72 -5.15 24.26
CA ARG A 240 -8.61 -4.09 25.28
C ARG A 240 -7.40 -3.21 24.96
N ASN A 241 -7.60 -1.88 25.01
CA ASN A 241 -6.59 -0.86 24.70
C ASN A 241 -6.17 -0.76 23.23
N SER A 242 -6.89 -1.40 22.30
CA SER A 242 -6.65 -1.17 20.88
C SER A 242 -7.30 0.13 20.41
N VAL A 243 -6.59 0.90 19.58
CA VAL A 243 -7.11 2.07 18.87
C VAL A 243 -7.59 1.75 17.46
N LEU A 244 -7.67 0.47 17.09
CA LEU A 244 -8.10 0.01 15.77
C LEU A 244 -9.54 0.42 15.47
N ARG A 245 -9.73 1.27 14.47
CA ARG A 245 -11.06 1.78 14.11
C ARG A 245 -11.61 1.14 12.86
N THR A 246 -10.73 0.67 11.98
CA THR A 246 -11.13 0.28 10.64
C THR A 246 -10.37 -0.96 10.20
N ILE A 247 -11.09 -1.92 9.64
CA ILE A 247 -10.53 -3.06 8.90
C ILE A 247 -11.07 -2.96 7.48
N ARG A 248 -10.19 -2.76 6.50
CA ARG A 248 -10.53 -2.77 5.08
C ARG A 248 -10.12 -4.08 4.45
N PHE A 249 -11.05 -4.68 3.74
CA PHE A 249 -10.86 -5.93 3.03
C PHE A 249 -10.55 -5.66 1.56
N ARG A 250 -10.04 -6.68 0.88
CA ARG A 250 -9.58 -6.58 -0.52
C ARG A 250 -10.71 -6.23 -1.48
N ASP A 251 -11.92 -6.72 -1.23
CA ASP A 251 -13.13 -6.41 -2.01
C ASP A 251 -13.69 -5.00 -1.75
N SER A 252 -12.90 -4.13 -1.12
CA SER A 252 -13.28 -2.79 -0.69
C SER A 252 -14.41 -2.74 0.34
N SER A 253 -14.83 -3.87 0.89
CA SER A 253 -15.67 -3.87 2.07
C SER A 253 -14.89 -3.39 3.29
N VAL A 254 -15.60 -2.81 4.26
CA VAL A 254 -15.01 -2.15 5.42
C VAL A 254 -15.78 -2.52 6.67
N ALA A 255 -15.07 -2.84 7.74
CA ALA A 255 -15.62 -2.93 9.08
C ALA A 255 -15.11 -1.74 9.91
N TYR A 256 -16.04 -0.99 10.52
CA TYR A 256 -15.78 0.16 11.37
C TYR A 256 -16.11 -0.19 12.82
N TRP A 257 -15.23 0.13 13.75
CA TRP A 257 -15.50 -0.07 15.17
C TRP A 257 -16.40 1.05 15.71
N ASN A 258 -17.60 0.69 16.15
CA ASN A 258 -18.53 1.59 16.82
C ASN A 258 -18.34 1.49 18.33
N SER A 259 -17.63 2.47 18.89
CA SER A 259 -17.34 2.52 20.33
C SER A 259 -18.56 2.74 21.21
N LEU A 260 -19.65 3.32 20.68
CA LEU A 260 -20.90 3.54 21.42
C LEU A 260 -21.67 2.23 21.60
N GLU A 261 -21.72 1.41 20.55
CA GLU A 261 -22.45 0.14 20.55
C GLU A 261 -21.54 -1.05 20.92
N SER A 262 -20.23 -0.82 21.03
CA SER A 262 -19.22 -1.87 21.24
C SER A 262 -19.35 -3.00 20.21
N ALA A 263 -19.54 -2.61 18.95
CA ALA A 263 -19.80 -3.52 17.83
C ALA A 263 -19.10 -3.05 16.55
N TRP A 264 -18.89 -3.97 15.61
CA TRP A 264 -18.41 -3.67 14.26
C TRP A 264 -19.58 -3.30 13.34
N ASP A 265 -19.55 -2.09 12.77
CA ASP A 265 -20.44 -1.69 11.69
C ASP A 265 -19.82 -2.10 10.34
N ILE A 266 -20.61 -2.74 9.48
CA ILE A 266 -20.10 -3.35 8.25
C ILE A 266 -20.66 -2.64 7.02
N ASP A 267 -19.77 -2.16 6.16
CA ASP A 267 -20.06 -1.64 4.83
C ASP A 267 -19.58 -2.63 3.76
N MET A 268 -20.54 -3.18 3.01
CA MET A 268 -20.28 -4.14 1.94
C MET A 268 -20.13 -3.35 0.64
N GLY A 269 -18.90 -3.24 0.12
CA GLY A 269 -18.60 -2.48 -1.10
C GLY A 269 -19.47 -2.89 -2.30
N PHE A 270 -19.72 -1.96 -3.22
CA PHE A 270 -20.67 -2.11 -4.34
C PHE A 270 -20.37 -3.26 -5.33
N HIS A 271 -19.21 -3.91 -5.24
CA HIS A 271 -18.87 -5.06 -6.08
C HIS A 271 -19.53 -6.39 -5.63
N THR A 272 -20.02 -6.51 -4.38
CA THR A 272 -20.68 -7.73 -3.87
C THR A 272 -22.21 -7.71 -4.00
N LEU A 273 -22.84 -6.56 -4.23
CA LEU A 273 -24.30 -6.47 -4.42
C LEU A 273 -24.80 -7.12 -5.73
N GLY A 274 -23.91 -7.38 -6.69
CA GLY A 274 -24.24 -8.12 -7.91
C GLY A 274 -24.41 -9.64 -7.72
N GLN A 275 -23.94 -10.21 -6.61
CA GLN A 275 -23.98 -11.67 -6.36
C GLN A 275 -24.64 -12.09 -5.04
N CYS A 276 -24.82 -11.20 -4.06
CA CYS A 276 -25.42 -11.56 -2.77
C CYS A 276 -26.94 -11.35 -2.64
N CYS A 277 -27.64 -10.83 -3.66
CA CYS A 277 -29.09 -10.63 -3.59
C CYS A 277 -29.94 -11.91 -3.75
N MET A 278 -29.33 -13.11 -3.83
CA MET A 278 -30.08 -14.37 -3.77
C MET A 278 -29.42 -15.33 -2.79
N ASN A 279 -29.68 -15.12 -1.49
CA ASN A 279 -29.87 -16.16 -0.45
C ASN A 279 -29.77 -15.54 0.96
N TRP A 280 -30.60 -14.53 1.25
CA TRP A 280 -30.93 -14.18 2.62
C TRP A 280 -32.09 -15.08 3.07
N ASN A 281 -31.79 -16.33 3.43
CA ASN A 281 -32.79 -17.23 4.01
C ASN A 281 -33.02 -16.88 5.48
N ALA A 282 -34.30 -16.70 5.79
CA ALA A 282 -34.86 -16.34 7.07
C ALA A 282 -34.36 -17.23 8.22
N GLY A 283 -33.78 -16.62 9.26
CA GLY A 283 -33.38 -17.35 10.46
C GLY A 283 -32.89 -16.51 11.64
N LEU A 284 -32.75 -15.19 11.51
CA LEU A 284 -32.34 -14.33 12.62
C LEU A 284 -33.50 -13.41 13.08
N PRO A 285 -33.69 -13.22 14.40
CA PRO A 285 -34.71 -12.31 14.90
C PRO A 285 -34.39 -10.89 14.43
N ARG A 286 -35.40 -10.23 13.84
CA ARG A 286 -35.31 -8.88 13.29
C ARG A 286 -34.68 -7.91 14.31
N PRO A 287 -33.49 -7.32 14.05
CA PRO A 287 -33.03 -6.18 14.82
C PRO A 287 -33.94 -4.98 14.52
N LYS A 288 -34.20 -4.13 15.51
CA LYS A 288 -35.03 -2.93 15.36
C LYS A 288 -34.40 -1.99 14.32
N TRP A 289 -35.11 -1.74 13.22
CA TRP A 289 -34.72 -0.98 12.02
C TRP A 289 -34.56 0.55 12.23
N SER A 290 -34.18 1.01 13.42
CA SER A 290 -34.14 2.46 13.73
C SER A 290 -32.81 3.15 13.39
N SER A 291 -31.73 2.42 13.12
CA SER A 291 -30.39 3.03 12.98
C SER A 291 -29.89 3.22 11.53
N LEU A 292 -30.65 2.77 10.53
CA LEU A 292 -30.26 2.81 9.11
C LEU A 292 -30.55 4.16 8.40
N LYS A 293 -30.40 5.28 9.12
CA LYS A 293 -30.53 6.63 8.56
C LYS A 293 -29.25 7.45 8.72
N ARG A 294 -28.22 7.09 7.95
CA ARG A 294 -27.23 8.04 7.42
C ARG A 294 -26.40 7.47 6.26
N LEU A 295 -27.07 6.80 5.32
CA LEU A 295 -26.49 6.35 4.05
C LEU A 295 -26.77 7.39 2.96
N VAL A 296 -26.05 8.52 2.96
CA VAL A 296 -25.82 9.35 1.76
C VAL A 296 -24.51 10.12 1.94
N GLY A 297 -23.51 9.79 1.12
CA GLY A 297 -22.53 10.74 0.58
C GLY A 297 -21.48 11.29 1.55
N LYS A 298 -20.37 10.56 1.70
CA LYS A 298 -19.03 11.15 1.73
C LYS A 298 -18.08 10.23 0.97
N GLY A 299 -18.02 10.43 -0.34
CA GLY A 299 -16.92 9.89 -1.13
C GLY A 299 -15.63 10.52 -0.63
N GLN A 300 -14.74 9.68 -0.09
CA GLN A 300 -13.34 10.03 0.07
C GLN A 300 -12.59 9.20 -0.98
N ILE A 301 -12.12 9.91 -1.99
CA ILE A 301 -11.27 9.39 -3.05
C ILE A 301 -9.90 9.10 -2.41
N SER A 302 -9.61 7.82 -2.24
CA SER A 302 -8.26 7.31 -2.02
C SER A 302 -7.98 6.35 -3.17
N TYR A 303 -7.43 6.87 -4.26
CA TYR A 303 -6.90 6.09 -5.38
C TYR A 303 -5.61 5.42 -4.92
N TRP A 304 -5.63 4.10 -4.80
CA TRP A 304 -4.46 3.22 -4.90
C TRP A 304 -4.95 1.83 -5.34
N GLU A 305 -4.81 1.54 -6.64
CA GLU A 305 -4.70 0.18 -7.16
C GLU A 305 -3.62 0.22 -8.26
N PRO A 306 -2.51 -0.52 -8.08
CA PRO A 306 -1.83 -1.11 -9.21
C PRO A 306 -1.82 -2.65 -9.09
N PHE A 307 -1.78 -3.27 -10.26
CA PHE A 307 -1.58 -4.70 -10.55
C PHE A 307 -2.83 -5.58 -10.77
N TYR A 308 -3.26 -5.61 -12.05
CA TYR A 308 -3.63 -6.87 -12.69
C TYR A 308 -2.49 -7.30 -13.62
N GLY A 309 -1.84 -8.41 -13.25
CA GLY A 309 -1.03 -9.22 -14.15
C GLY A 309 -1.90 -10.05 -15.09
N ILE A 310 -1.31 -10.38 -16.24
CA ILE A 310 -1.83 -11.26 -17.30
C ILE A 310 -1.96 -12.71 -16.79
#